data_AF-A0AA47L7D3-F1
#
_entry.id   AF-A0AA47L7D3-F1
#
_cell.length_a   1.000
_cell.length_b   1.000
_cell.length_c   1.000
_cell.angle_alpha   90.00
_cell.angle_beta   90.00
_cell.angle_gamma   90.00
#
_symmetry.space_group_name_H-M   'P 1'
#
loop_
_entity.id
_entity.type
_entity.pdbx_description
1 polymer ?
#
loop_
_entity_poly.entity_id
_entity_poly.type
_entity_poly.pdbx_seq_one_letter_code
_entity_poly.pdbx_strand_id
1 'polypeptide(L)'
;MDSSTPFRLPRKTPFGIGENVAEWATGLSQLDKFYAQRPVNTDTKTFLRFTLDILGIDYRIAHGSLDSVPKQGATVIVANHPLGCVEGVILAELLLMVRDDIQILANQYLKTVPELDQLFIGVDVFEGKDAVKSNMKALRAANKHLANGGLLLVFPAGEVSQLVDAKQQRLEDKEWSRSVSALIRKNKAATVPVFIRGQNSKRFYMAGKIHPLLRTLMLGRELLNKSAKTIELSFGQAIKFKELNNLNDDQIVNYLRLNTYLLNHDVSATQQTVSDNDLLPIAAGLPIGQLLEELHSLPAETQLLQNGEFDVYCASAQQIPSLLHEIGRLREHNFRQVGEGTGQAIDIDHFDHDYLHLFVWDRENQCMVGAYRLGLVDQLLAKYGVEGLYSRTLFNYDQRFLDQMGKSIEMGRSVIAEQYQKSMSALLLLWKGIATFVHQHPEYTHLFGPVSISNDYSHTARQLLAQSMTLHHYDNDCAEYVTPSNPLPETNLNWNTSMLTALGDLQLLSRVIARIDEGKGVPVLLRQYLSLNGKLVCFNVDPAFNNALDGLIMVDLRDVPEKTLARYMGSENAREYLAMNN
;
A
#
# COMPACT_ATOMS: atom_id res chain seq x y z
N MET A 1 57.86 2.58 6.02
CA MET A 1 56.47 2.32 6.46
C MET A 1 55.61 3.36 5.78
N ASP A 2 55.12 3.06 4.58
CA ASP A 2 54.22 3.96 3.86
C ASP A 2 52.84 3.87 4.52
N SER A 3 52.54 4.80 5.42
CA SER A 3 51.16 5.01 5.87
C SER A 3 50.42 5.76 4.76
N SER A 4 50.08 5.06 3.68
CA SER A 4 49.20 5.62 2.65
C SER A 4 47.83 5.83 3.28
N THR A 5 47.46 7.09 3.48
CA THR A 5 46.14 7.50 3.93
C THR A 5 45.06 6.90 3.02
N PRO A 6 43.89 6.48 3.53
CA PRO A 6 42.85 5.86 2.71
C PRO A 6 42.29 6.78 1.62
N PHE A 7 42.52 8.09 1.73
CA PHE A 7 42.04 9.13 0.82
C PHE A 7 43.10 9.63 -0.19
N ARG A 8 44.20 8.89 -0.41
CA ARG A 8 45.19 9.23 -1.45
C ARG A 8 45.24 8.18 -2.55
N LEU A 9 45.37 8.64 -3.80
CA LEU A 9 45.51 7.81 -4.98
C LEU A 9 46.94 7.24 -5.06
N PRO A 10 47.11 6.00 -5.57
CA PRO A 10 48.43 5.46 -5.84
C PRO A 10 49.17 6.31 -6.87
N ARG A 11 50.41 6.72 -6.57
CA ARG A 11 51.23 7.52 -7.49
C ARG A 11 51.67 6.68 -8.69
N LYS A 12 51.18 7.02 -9.89
CA LYS A 12 51.51 6.39 -11.17
C LYS A 12 52.15 7.36 -12.16
N THR A 13 52.00 8.68 -11.98
CA THR A 13 52.66 9.70 -12.82
C THR A 13 53.98 10.19 -12.22
N PRO A 14 54.97 10.55 -13.06
CA PRO A 14 56.18 11.22 -12.57
C PRO A 14 55.80 12.54 -11.89
N PHE A 15 56.35 12.76 -10.69
CA PHE A 15 56.07 13.90 -9.81
C PHE A 15 54.65 13.97 -9.19
N GLY A 16 53.74 13.03 -9.48
CA GLY A 16 52.44 12.91 -8.83
C GLY A 16 51.46 14.06 -9.09
N ILE A 17 51.72 14.89 -10.11
CA ILE A 17 50.92 16.10 -10.41
C ILE A 17 49.51 15.73 -10.84
N GLY A 18 49.35 14.67 -11.64
CA GLY A 18 48.04 14.22 -12.11
C GLY A 18 47.15 13.69 -10.97
N GLU A 19 47.72 12.92 -10.04
CA GLU A 19 47.03 12.39 -8.87
C GLU A 19 46.60 13.50 -7.91
N ASN A 20 47.47 14.48 -7.64
CA ASN A 20 47.13 15.61 -6.78
C ASN A 20 45.97 16.45 -7.35
N VAL A 21 45.95 16.67 -8.67
CA VAL A 21 44.85 17.37 -9.34
C VAL A 21 43.55 16.56 -9.27
N ALA A 22 43.63 15.24 -9.48
CA ALA A 22 42.47 14.34 -9.35
C ALA A 22 41.93 14.29 -7.92
N GLU A 23 42.79 14.18 -6.90
CA GLU A 23 42.43 14.21 -5.48
C GLU A 23 41.80 15.55 -5.05
N TRP A 24 42.27 16.67 -5.61
CA TRP A 24 41.65 17.98 -5.39
C TRP A 24 40.27 18.06 -6.06
N ALA A 25 40.17 17.67 -7.32
CA ALA A 25 38.92 17.73 -8.09
C ALA A 25 37.82 16.84 -7.48
N THR A 26 38.21 15.67 -6.96
CA THR A 26 37.32 14.68 -6.32
C THR A 26 37.00 14.97 -4.86
N GLY A 27 37.69 15.94 -4.23
CA GLY A 27 37.53 16.26 -2.81
C GLY A 27 38.32 15.37 -1.85
N LEU A 28 39.00 14.32 -2.34
CA LEU A 28 39.80 13.40 -1.53
C LEU A 28 40.89 14.11 -0.71
N SER A 29 41.54 15.13 -1.28
CA SER A 29 42.56 15.92 -0.56
C SER A 29 42.03 16.63 0.68
N GLN A 30 40.76 17.06 0.68
CA GLN A 30 40.13 17.70 1.83
C GLN A 30 39.68 16.65 2.86
N LEU A 31 39.17 15.50 2.40
CA LEU A 31 38.85 14.37 3.28
C LEU A 31 40.09 13.83 3.98
N ASP A 32 41.25 13.79 3.32
CA ASP A 32 42.54 13.45 3.93
C ASP A 32 42.89 14.38 5.10
N LYS A 33 42.70 15.70 4.91
CA LYS A 33 42.92 16.70 5.97
C LYS A 33 41.98 16.53 7.15
N PHE A 34 40.71 16.19 6.91
CA PHE A 34 39.76 15.91 7.99
C PHE A 34 40.10 14.61 8.70
N TYR A 35 40.46 13.57 7.96
CA TYR A 35 40.88 12.29 8.52
C TYR A 35 42.15 12.41 9.38
N ALA A 36 43.08 13.30 9.03
CA ALA A 36 44.26 13.60 9.83
C ALA A 36 43.95 14.28 11.18
N GLN A 37 42.77 14.90 11.33
CA GLN A 37 42.33 15.56 12.56
C GLN A 37 41.56 14.64 13.50
N ARG A 38 41.34 13.37 13.11
CA ARG A 38 40.61 12.41 13.94
C ARG A 38 41.34 12.17 15.27
N PRO A 39 40.61 11.84 16.35
CA PRO A 39 41.26 11.53 17.61
C PRO A 39 42.14 10.28 17.48
N VAL A 40 43.26 10.26 18.20
CA VAL A 40 44.23 9.16 18.15
C VAL A 40 43.62 7.93 18.85
N ASN A 41 43.78 6.74 18.25
CA ASN A 41 43.23 5.47 18.76
C ASN A 41 41.70 5.48 18.96
N THR A 42 40.99 6.23 18.13
CA THR A 42 39.54 6.33 18.19
C THR A 42 38.89 4.99 17.83
N ASP A 43 37.87 4.61 18.60
CA ASP A 43 37.01 3.47 18.28
C ASP A 43 36.01 3.81 17.16
N THR A 44 35.36 2.81 16.60
CA THR A 44 34.44 3.00 15.48
C THR A 44 33.31 3.99 15.77
N LYS A 45 32.72 3.94 16.98
CA LYS A 45 31.62 4.85 17.37
C LYS A 45 32.08 6.31 17.41
N THR A 46 33.23 6.56 18.04
CA THR A 46 33.82 7.90 18.10
C THR A 46 34.22 8.38 16.70
N PHE A 47 34.71 7.49 15.84
CA PHE A 47 35.09 7.83 14.46
C PHE A 47 33.89 8.28 13.62
N LEU A 48 32.77 7.56 13.73
CA LEU A 48 31.53 7.89 13.02
C LEU A 48 31.01 9.26 13.45
N ARG A 49 30.90 9.51 14.76
CA ARG A 49 30.47 10.82 15.30
C ARG A 49 31.41 11.94 14.88
N PHE A 50 32.73 11.75 15.03
CA PHE A 50 33.74 12.71 14.56
C PHE A 50 33.57 13.04 13.06
N THR A 51 33.32 12.02 12.24
CA THR A 51 33.14 12.19 10.80
C THR A 51 31.96 13.08 10.48
N LEU A 52 30.82 12.90 11.16
CA LEU A 52 29.64 13.74 10.96
C LEU A 52 29.88 15.17 11.45
N ASP A 53 30.49 15.33 12.63
CA ASP A 53 30.77 16.63 13.24
C ASP A 53 31.73 17.46 12.38
N ILE A 54 32.85 16.88 11.91
CA ILE A 54 33.85 17.61 11.11
C ILE A 54 33.34 17.96 9.70
N LEU A 55 32.39 17.17 9.18
CA LEU A 55 31.71 17.48 7.93
C LEU A 55 30.55 18.47 8.12
N GLY A 56 30.14 18.75 9.36
CA GLY A 56 29.01 19.59 9.70
C GLY A 56 27.68 19.00 9.20
N ILE A 57 27.48 17.69 9.40
CA ILE A 57 26.30 16.97 8.92
C ILE A 57 25.40 16.64 10.10
N ASP A 58 24.19 17.18 10.07
CA ASP A 58 23.13 16.83 11.01
C ASP A 58 22.16 15.84 10.38
N TYR A 59 21.44 15.09 11.22
CA TYR A 59 20.38 14.21 10.76
C TYR A 59 19.23 14.15 11.75
N ARG A 60 18.05 13.77 11.26
CA ARG A 60 16.87 13.51 12.09
C ARG A 60 16.07 12.32 11.58
N ILE A 61 15.38 11.64 12.49
CA ILE A 61 14.37 10.65 12.14
C ILE A 61 13.07 11.40 11.89
N ALA A 62 12.63 11.47 10.63
CA ALA A 62 11.40 12.14 10.24
C ALA A 62 10.16 11.31 10.60
N HIS A 63 10.21 9.99 10.34
CA HIS A 63 9.13 9.06 10.62
C HIS A 63 9.64 7.75 11.22
N GLY A 64 8.79 7.13 12.05
CA GLY A 64 9.09 5.88 12.74
C GLY A 64 10.09 6.05 13.90
N SER A 65 10.67 4.93 14.32
CA SER A 65 11.62 4.89 15.45
C SER A 65 12.65 3.78 15.25
N LEU A 66 13.86 3.99 15.79
CA LEU A 66 14.89 2.97 15.93
C LEU A 66 14.43 1.76 16.75
N ASP A 67 13.42 1.93 17.62
CA ASP A 67 12.83 0.83 18.39
C ASP A 67 12.22 -0.25 17.49
N SER A 68 11.93 0.08 16.23
CA SER A 68 11.47 -0.88 15.22
C SER A 68 12.56 -1.89 14.82
N VAL A 69 13.83 -1.60 15.10
CA VAL A 69 14.95 -2.49 14.82
C VAL A 69 15.00 -3.61 15.87
N PRO A 70 14.88 -4.89 15.48
CA PRO A 70 14.97 -5.99 16.43
C PRO A 70 16.31 -6.01 17.17
N LYS A 71 16.25 -6.01 18.51
CA LYS A 71 17.44 -6.00 19.39
C LYS A 71 18.30 -7.27 19.29
N GLN A 72 17.74 -8.37 18.78
CA GLN A 72 18.42 -9.65 18.63
C GLN A 72 17.85 -10.44 17.45
N GLY A 73 18.59 -11.46 17.01
CA GLY A 73 18.19 -12.34 15.92
C GLY A 73 18.51 -11.76 14.54
N ALA A 74 18.57 -12.64 13.55
CA ALA A 74 18.96 -12.31 12.19
C ALA A 74 18.09 -11.18 11.64
N THR A 75 18.71 -10.05 11.33
CA THR A 75 18.01 -8.83 10.90
C THR A 75 18.71 -8.25 9.68
N VAL A 76 17.94 -7.92 8.64
CA VAL A 76 18.43 -7.21 7.47
C VAL A 76 17.80 -5.81 7.45
N ILE A 77 18.62 -4.77 7.47
CA ILE A 77 18.17 -3.41 7.17
C ILE A 77 18.32 -3.20 5.67
N VAL A 78 17.25 -2.81 4.99
CA VAL A 78 17.27 -2.45 3.56
C VAL A 78 16.99 -0.97 3.40
N ALA A 79 17.79 -0.28 2.59
CA ALA A 79 17.65 1.16 2.41
C ALA A 79 17.87 1.60 0.97
N ASN A 80 17.22 2.70 0.57
CA ASN A 80 17.59 3.42 -0.65
C ASN A 80 18.94 4.12 -0.46
N HIS A 81 19.60 4.50 -1.56
CA HIS A 81 20.99 4.99 -1.51
C HIS A 81 21.20 6.33 -2.25
N PRO A 82 20.55 7.44 -1.88
CA PRO A 82 20.59 8.68 -2.67
C PRO A 82 21.89 9.49 -2.59
N LEU A 83 22.71 9.33 -1.54
CA LEU A 83 23.85 10.22 -1.28
C LEU A 83 25.22 9.56 -1.50
N GLY A 84 25.31 8.24 -1.31
CA GLY A 84 26.45 7.39 -1.65
C GLY A 84 27.50 7.14 -0.56
N CYS A 85 27.56 7.94 0.51
CA CYS A 85 28.54 7.73 1.59
C CYS A 85 28.01 8.14 2.96
N VAL A 86 27.53 9.38 3.09
CA VAL A 86 27.06 9.95 4.37
C VAL A 86 25.97 9.12 5.04
N GLU A 87 25.00 8.60 4.29
CA GLU A 87 23.90 7.82 4.86
C GLU A 87 24.37 6.48 5.46
N GLY A 88 25.44 5.89 4.92
CA GLY A 88 26.08 4.73 5.52
C GLY A 88 26.70 5.04 6.88
N VAL A 89 27.31 6.23 7.03
CA VAL A 89 27.88 6.71 8.31
C VAL A 89 26.76 6.97 9.32
N ILE A 90 25.70 7.66 8.92
CA ILE A 90 24.53 7.95 9.77
C ILE A 90 23.87 6.65 10.25
N LEU A 91 23.58 5.73 9.33
CA LEU A 91 22.96 4.45 9.68
C LEU A 91 23.87 3.58 10.54
N ALA A 92 25.18 3.55 10.27
CA ALA A 92 26.13 2.84 11.13
C ALA A 92 26.07 3.38 12.56
N GLU A 93 26.09 4.71 12.73
CA GLU A 93 26.02 5.34 14.03
C GLU A 93 24.70 5.01 14.75
N LEU A 94 23.57 5.22 14.08
CA LEU A 94 22.23 4.95 14.61
C LEU A 94 22.05 3.48 15.02
N LEU A 95 22.45 2.54 14.17
CA LEU A 95 22.30 1.11 14.44
C LEU A 95 23.24 0.64 15.57
N LEU A 96 24.42 1.25 15.71
CA LEU A 96 25.36 0.99 16.81
C LEU A 96 24.86 1.45 18.19
N MET A 97 23.81 2.28 18.23
CA MET A 97 23.09 2.61 19.46
C MET A 97 22.12 1.49 19.88
N VAL A 98 21.68 0.66 18.94
CA VAL A 98 20.73 -0.43 19.17
C VAL A 98 21.44 -1.77 19.39
N ARG A 99 22.45 -2.07 18.58
CA ARG A 99 23.19 -3.34 18.55
C ARG A 99 24.68 -3.12 18.28
N ASP A 100 25.51 -3.95 18.86
CA ASP A 100 26.97 -3.96 18.67
C ASP A 100 27.45 -4.91 17.55
N ASP A 101 26.58 -5.83 17.12
CA ASP A 101 26.86 -6.86 16.10
C ASP A 101 26.41 -6.46 14.69
N ILE A 102 26.60 -5.19 14.31
CA ILE A 102 26.22 -4.72 12.98
C ILE A 102 27.31 -5.07 11.95
N GLN A 103 26.90 -5.45 10.75
CA GLN A 103 27.76 -5.46 9.56
C GLN A 103 27.06 -4.77 8.39
N ILE A 104 27.85 -4.15 7.52
CA ILE A 104 27.37 -3.35 6.38
C ILE A 104 27.95 -3.94 5.10
N LEU A 105 27.08 -4.31 4.16
CA LEU A 105 27.50 -4.75 2.84
C LEU A 105 27.77 -3.50 1.98
N ALA A 106 29.04 -3.20 1.73
CA ALA A 106 29.44 -2.01 0.98
C ALA A 106 30.73 -2.23 0.18
N ASN A 107 31.14 -1.21 -0.58
CA ASN A 107 32.32 -1.28 -1.43
C ASN A 107 33.59 -1.61 -0.63
N GLN A 108 34.42 -2.51 -1.14
CA GLN A 108 35.71 -2.89 -0.57
C GLN A 108 36.65 -1.70 -0.26
N TYR A 109 36.52 -0.58 -0.97
CA TYR A 109 37.31 0.62 -0.68
C TYR A 109 37.07 1.19 0.73
N LEU A 110 35.90 1.01 1.33
CA LEU A 110 35.65 1.49 2.71
C LEU A 110 36.45 0.73 3.76
N LYS A 111 36.90 -0.48 3.44
CA LYS A 111 37.76 -1.30 4.32
C LYS A 111 39.18 -0.76 4.45
N THR A 112 39.59 0.19 3.61
CA THR A 112 40.92 0.82 3.72
C THR A 112 40.98 1.80 4.89
N VAL A 113 39.84 2.23 5.42
CA VAL A 113 39.73 3.05 6.62
C VAL A 113 39.77 2.12 7.85
N PRO A 114 40.87 2.07 8.63
CA PRO A 114 41.03 1.09 9.70
C PRO A 114 39.94 1.15 10.77
N GLU A 115 39.44 2.35 11.08
CA GLU A 115 38.40 2.57 12.09
C GLU A 115 37.02 2.00 11.68
N LEU A 116 36.85 1.69 10.38
CA LEU A 116 35.61 1.17 9.80
C LEU A 116 35.69 -0.30 9.36
N ASP A 117 36.89 -0.87 9.21
CA ASP A 117 37.13 -2.19 8.60
C ASP A 117 36.22 -3.30 9.19
N GLN A 118 36.06 -3.32 10.51
CA GLN A 118 35.26 -4.33 11.22
C GLN A 118 33.76 -4.26 10.93
N LEU A 119 33.24 -3.07 10.55
CA LEU A 119 31.83 -2.91 10.20
C LEU A 119 31.51 -3.43 8.80
N PHE A 120 32.50 -3.51 7.89
CA PHE A 120 32.21 -3.70 6.47
C PHE A 120 32.51 -5.11 5.96
N ILE A 121 31.51 -5.68 5.29
CA ILE A 121 31.68 -6.79 4.37
C ILE A 121 31.88 -6.20 2.97
N GLY A 122 33.12 -6.26 2.48
CA GLY A 122 33.51 -5.65 1.21
C GLY A 122 32.98 -6.41 0.00
N VAL A 123 32.25 -5.71 -0.86
CA VAL A 123 31.84 -6.16 -2.21
C VAL A 123 32.58 -5.39 -3.28
N ASP A 124 32.78 -6.04 -4.43
CA ASP A 124 33.21 -5.38 -5.65
C ASP A 124 31.99 -4.91 -6.44
N VAL A 125 31.85 -3.60 -6.55
CA VAL A 125 30.72 -2.93 -7.21
C VAL A 125 30.98 -2.79 -8.73
N PHE A 126 32.17 -3.14 -9.20
CA PHE A 126 32.56 -3.06 -10.61
C PHE A 126 32.43 -4.42 -11.29
N GLU A 127 31.86 -4.44 -12.49
CA GLU A 127 31.66 -5.68 -13.27
C GLU A 127 32.99 -6.16 -13.87
N GLY A 128 33.71 -7.02 -13.15
CA GLY A 128 34.97 -7.64 -13.58
C GLY A 128 35.01 -9.16 -13.35
N LYS A 129 35.93 -9.86 -14.03
CA LYS A 129 36.09 -11.32 -13.91
C LYS A 129 36.40 -11.78 -12.46
N ASP A 130 37.13 -10.96 -11.70
CA ASP A 130 37.44 -11.22 -10.28
C ASP A 130 36.32 -10.79 -9.31
N ALA A 131 35.41 -9.92 -9.76
CA ALA A 131 34.32 -9.38 -8.95
C ALA A 131 33.34 -10.48 -8.51
N VAL A 132 33.07 -11.48 -9.37
CA VAL A 132 32.19 -12.61 -9.06
C VAL A 132 32.69 -13.40 -7.85
N LYS A 133 33.99 -13.71 -7.83
CA LYS A 133 34.62 -14.47 -6.74
C LYS A 133 34.65 -13.67 -5.44
N SER A 134 34.97 -12.37 -5.54
CA SER A 134 34.95 -11.45 -4.39
C SER A 134 33.54 -11.33 -3.79
N ASN A 135 32.53 -11.11 -4.63
CA ASN A 135 31.13 -10.97 -4.21
C ASN A 135 30.56 -12.27 -3.62
N MET A 136 30.96 -13.44 -4.13
CA MET A 136 30.62 -14.72 -3.48
C MET A 136 31.20 -14.84 -2.07
N LYS A 137 32.44 -14.38 -1.84
CA LYS A 137 33.05 -14.37 -0.50
C LYS A 137 32.30 -13.43 0.43
N ALA A 138 31.94 -12.24 -0.05
CA ALA A 138 31.14 -11.27 0.69
C ALA A 138 29.77 -11.84 1.09
N LEU A 139 29.04 -12.45 0.15
CA LEU A 139 27.74 -13.07 0.43
C LEU A 139 27.85 -14.24 1.42
N ARG A 140 28.93 -15.03 1.38
CA ARG A 140 29.18 -16.07 2.38
C ARG A 140 29.42 -15.50 3.78
N ALA A 141 30.17 -14.39 3.88
CA ALA A 141 30.40 -13.69 5.14
C ALA A 141 29.08 -13.10 5.67
N ALA A 142 28.31 -12.40 4.83
CA ALA A 142 27.00 -11.86 5.17
C ALA A 142 26.04 -12.96 5.66
N ASN A 143 26.02 -14.10 4.97
CA ASN A 143 25.21 -15.23 5.39
C ASN A 143 25.69 -15.82 6.73
N LYS A 144 27.00 -15.92 6.97
CA LYS A 144 27.54 -16.40 8.26
C LYS A 144 27.15 -15.45 9.40
N HIS A 145 27.23 -14.14 9.16
CA HIS A 145 26.83 -13.11 10.12
C HIS A 145 25.36 -13.23 10.50
N LEU A 146 24.47 -13.29 9.50
CA LEU A 146 23.03 -13.48 9.72
C LEU A 146 22.71 -14.82 10.39
N ALA A 147 23.40 -15.91 10.03
CA ALA A 147 23.20 -17.22 10.66
C ALA A 147 23.55 -17.21 12.15
N ASN A 148 24.48 -16.35 12.57
CA ASN A 148 24.83 -16.12 13.97
C ASN A 148 23.85 -15.16 14.69
N GLY A 149 22.78 -14.75 14.02
CA GLY A 149 21.79 -13.82 14.55
C GLY A 149 22.15 -12.35 14.37
N GLY A 150 23.18 -12.01 13.60
CA GLY A 150 23.68 -10.65 13.39
C GLY A 150 22.71 -9.71 12.67
N LEU A 151 22.99 -8.39 12.76
CA LEU A 151 22.31 -7.36 11.97
C LEU A 151 23.14 -7.00 10.74
N LEU A 152 22.54 -7.06 9.55
CA LEU A 152 23.16 -6.71 8.28
C LEU A 152 22.47 -5.50 7.64
N LEU A 153 23.20 -4.41 7.43
CA LEU A 153 22.75 -3.28 6.60
C LEU A 153 23.13 -3.52 5.13
N VAL A 154 22.15 -3.38 4.24
CA VAL A 154 22.33 -3.53 2.80
C VAL A 154 21.65 -2.37 2.07
N PHE A 155 22.36 -1.81 1.08
CA PHE A 155 21.80 -0.94 0.04
C PHE A 155 21.58 -1.78 -1.22
N PRO A 156 20.37 -2.36 -1.45
CA PRO A 156 20.22 -3.46 -2.39
C PRO A 156 20.45 -3.07 -3.85
N ALA A 157 20.34 -1.78 -4.17
CA ALA A 157 20.69 -1.23 -5.47
C ALA A 157 22.20 -1.38 -5.79
N GLY A 158 23.06 -1.38 -4.77
CA GLY A 158 24.52 -1.46 -4.93
C GLY A 158 25.18 -0.19 -5.51
N GLU A 159 24.40 0.82 -5.86
CA GLU A 159 24.88 2.12 -6.35
C GLU A 159 23.93 3.24 -5.93
N VAL A 160 24.37 4.48 -6.16
CA VAL A 160 23.60 5.67 -5.79
C VAL A 160 22.35 5.83 -6.66
N SER A 161 21.23 6.25 -6.05
CA SER A 161 19.97 6.53 -6.74
C SER A 161 20.16 7.43 -7.96
N GLN A 162 19.39 7.17 -9.01
CA GLN A 162 19.46 7.83 -10.30
C GLN A 162 18.30 8.80 -10.50
N LEU A 163 18.55 9.87 -11.26
CA LEU A 163 17.50 10.81 -11.66
C LEU A 163 16.71 10.21 -12.83
N VAL A 164 15.54 9.64 -12.51
CA VAL A 164 14.67 8.97 -13.49
C VAL A 164 13.74 9.94 -14.20
N ASP A 165 13.35 11.04 -13.54
CA ASP A 165 12.63 12.15 -14.15
C ASP A 165 13.28 13.49 -13.76
N ALA A 166 13.88 14.16 -14.75
CA ALA A 166 14.53 15.44 -14.54
C ALA A 166 13.56 16.62 -14.37
N LYS A 167 12.35 16.56 -14.93
CA LYS A 167 11.34 17.62 -14.77
C LYS A 167 10.74 17.57 -13.36
N GLN A 168 10.48 16.37 -12.87
CA GLN A 168 9.88 16.14 -11.56
C GLN A 168 10.91 15.99 -10.43
N GLN A 169 12.20 16.05 -10.75
CA GLN A 169 13.31 15.81 -9.82
C GLN A 169 13.19 14.45 -9.09
N ARG A 170 12.64 13.44 -9.77
CA ARG A 170 12.37 12.12 -9.17
C ARG A 170 13.64 11.28 -9.15
N LEU A 171 14.03 10.87 -7.96
CA LEU A 171 15.19 10.02 -7.71
C LEU A 171 14.75 8.64 -7.29
N GLU A 172 15.28 7.63 -7.97
CA GLU A 172 14.99 6.24 -7.66
C GLU A 172 16.25 5.40 -7.82
N ASP A 173 16.37 4.40 -6.97
CA ASP A 173 17.33 3.33 -7.16
C ASP A 173 17.04 2.57 -8.45
N LYS A 174 18.09 1.97 -9.01
CA LYS A 174 17.89 0.89 -10.00
C LYS A 174 17.24 -0.33 -9.34
N GLU A 175 16.99 -1.36 -10.13
CA GLU A 175 16.50 -2.64 -9.61
C GLU A 175 17.40 -3.17 -8.49
N TRP A 176 16.75 -3.61 -7.41
CA TRP A 176 17.41 -4.11 -6.22
C TRP A 176 17.87 -5.56 -6.43
N SER A 177 19.01 -5.93 -5.84
CA SER A 177 19.60 -7.25 -6.04
C SER A 177 18.81 -8.38 -5.36
N ARG A 178 18.55 -9.46 -6.11
CA ARG A 178 18.00 -10.73 -5.60
C ARG A 178 18.87 -11.40 -4.53
N SER A 179 20.15 -11.03 -4.42
CA SER A 179 21.01 -11.57 -3.36
C SER A 179 20.47 -11.26 -1.95
N VAL A 180 19.73 -10.15 -1.79
CA VAL A 180 19.10 -9.77 -0.53
C VAL A 180 17.98 -10.74 -0.15
N SER A 181 17.13 -11.14 -1.10
CA SER A 181 16.08 -12.12 -0.80
C SER A 181 16.67 -13.48 -0.40
N ALA A 182 17.75 -13.91 -1.06
CA ALA A 182 18.43 -15.15 -0.73
C ALA A 182 19.01 -15.15 0.70
N LEU A 183 19.61 -14.03 1.12
CA LEU A 183 20.10 -13.85 2.50
C LEU A 183 18.96 -13.89 3.53
N ILE A 184 17.86 -13.19 3.24
CA ILE A 184 16.67 -13.15 4.12
C ILE A 184 16.08 -14.56 4.27
N ARG A 185 15.83 -15.27 3.17
CA ARG A 185 15.24 -16.62 3.18
C ARG A 185 16.08 -17.61 3.96
N LYS A 186 17.38 -17.65 3.65
CA LYS A 186 18.29 -18.64 4.21
C LYS A 186 18.41 -18.52 5.73
N ASN A 187 18.32 -17.29 6.25
CA ASN A 187 18.46 -17.01 7.68
C ASN A 187 17.13 -16.71 8.37
N LYS A 188 16.01 -16.80 7.65
CA LYS A 188 14.67 -16.41 8.13
C LYS A 188 14.67 -15.04 8.80
N ALA A 189 15.43 -14.10 8.24
CA ALA A 189 15.72 -12.83 8.88
C ALA A 189 14.48 -11.92 8.92
N ALA A 190 14.33 -11.16 10.00
CA ALA A 190 13.45 -10.00 10.01
C ALA A 190 14.06 -8.92 9.10
N THR A 191 13.21 -8.10 8.48
CA THR A 191 13.68 -7.02 7.60
C THR A 191 13.11 -5.68 8.03
N VAL A 192 13.94 -4.64 8.09
CA VAL A 192 13.51 -3.29 8.42
C VAL A 192 13.80 -2.37 7.23
N PRO A 193 12.77 -1.80 6.58
CA PRO A 193 12.96 -0.83 5.52
C PRO A 193 13.32 0.54 6.10
N VAL A 194 14.25 1.23 5.45
CA VAL A 194 14.69 2.58 5.84
C VAL A 194 14.77 3.46 4.60
N PHE A 195 14.11 4.61 4.64
CA PHE A 195 14.19 5.59 3.58
C PHE A 195 15.03 6.78 3.99
N ILE A 196 15.94 7.20 3.13
CA ILE A 196 16.76 8.39 3.28
C ILE A 196 16.28 9.42 2.27
N ARG A 197 15.94 10.62 2.74
CA ARG A 197 15.66 11.78 1.89
C ARG A 197 16.96 12.52 1.61
N GLY A 198 17.24 12.73 0.33
CA GLY A 198 18.42 13.47 -0.09
C GLY A 198 18.65 13.40 -1.58
N GLN A 199 19.55 14.26 -2.07
CA GLN A 199 20.02 14.23 -3.44
C GLN A 199 21.45 14.74 -3.58
N ASN A 200 22.15 14.24 -4.59
CA ASN A 200 23.46 14.73 -4.99
C ASN A 200 23.37 15.92 -5.94
N SER A 201 24.49 16.60 -6.18
CA SER A 201 24.51 17.79 -7.02
C SER A 201 24.20 17.45 -8.50
N LYS A 202 23.71 18.44 -9.27
CA LYS A 202 23.52 18.27 -10.72
C LYS A 202 24.80 17.81 -11.44
N ARG A 203 25.97 18.23 -10.95
CA ARG A 203 27.28 17.86 -11.49
C ARG A 203 27.57 16.37 -11.29
N PHE A 204 27.18 15.80 -10.14
CA PHE A 204 27.28 14.38 -9.87
C PHE A 204 26.45 13.54 -10.86
N TYR A 205 25.19 13.90 -11.07
CA TYR A 205 24.32 13.19 -12.02
C TYR A 205 24.81 13.33 -13.46
N MET A 206 25.36 14.50 -13.84
CA MET A 206 25.98 14.69 -15.15
C MET A 206 27.24 13.83 -15.32
N ALA A 207 28.10 13.73 -14.31
CA ALA A 207 29.28 12.87 -14.35
C ALA A 207 28.93 11.38 -14.52
N GLY A 208 27.84 10.92 -13.90
CA GLY A 208 27.33 9.56 -14.08
C GLY A 208 26.88 9.22 -15.50
N LYS A 209 26.37 10.20 -16.26
CA LYS A 209 26.07 10.02 -17.69
C LYS A 209 27.33 9.87 -18.55
N ILE A 210 28.47 10.37 -18.08
CA ILE A 210 29.75 10.29 -18.80
C ILE A 210 30.43 8.94 -18.51
N HIS A 211 30.62 8.58 -17.24
CA HIS A 211 31.21 7.29 -16.86
C HIS A 211 30.93 6.90 -15.40
N PRO A 212 30.60 5.63 -15.08
CA PRO A 212 30.35 5.16 -13.71
C PRO A 212 31.50 5.41 -12.72
N LEU A 213 32.76 5.26 -13.13
CA LEU A 213 33.92 5.56 -12.27
C LEU A 213 34.03 7.05 -11.90
N LEU A 214 33.69 7.96 -12.81
CA LEU A 214 33.70 9.40 -12.52
C LEU A 214 32.65 9.75 -11.48
N ARG A 215 31.47 9.09 -11.54
CA ARG A 215 30.43 9.19 -10.52
C ARG A 215 30.95 8.77 -9.14
N THR A 216 31.57 7.60 -9.04
CA THR A 216 32.12 7.09 -7.77
C THR A 216 33.21 8.01 -7.21
N LEU A 217 34.08 8.55 -8.07
CA LEU A 217 35.14 9.47 -7.67
C LEU A 217 34.59 10.83 -7.18
N MET A 218 33.45 11.28 -7.69
CA MET A 218 32.79 12.52 -7.23
C MET A 218 32.11 12.40 -5.87
N LEU A 219 31.97 11.20 -5.30
CA LEU A 219 31.34 11.01 -3.99
C LEU A 219 32.07 11.73 -2.86
N GLY A 220 33.41 11.85 -2.92
CA GLY A 220 34.16 12.63 -1.94
C GLY A 220 33.76 14.11 -1.93
N ARG A 221 33.53 14.66 -3.13
CA ARG A 221 33.05 16.04 -3.32
C ARG A 221 31.61 16.21 -2.85
N GLU A 222 30.77 15.21 -3.11
CA GLU A 222 29.39 15.20 -2.62
C GLU A 222 29.33 15.15 -1.09
N LEU A 223 30.16 14.33 -0.45
CA LEU A 223 30.25 14.26 1.01
C LEU A 223 30.56 15.63 1.63
N LEU A 224 31.54 16.35 1.06
CA LEU A 224 31.92 17.69 1.51
C LEU A 224 30.81 18.75 1.26
N ASN A 225 29.96 18.54 0.25
CA ASN A 225 28.93 19.52 -0.12
C ASN A 225 27.63 19.40 0.69
N LYS A 226 27.49 18.38 1.54
CA LYS A 226 26.33 18.21 2.44
C LYS A 226 26.47 18.92 3.77
N SER A 227 27.59 19.63 3.98
CA SER A 227 27.79 20.45 5.17
C SER A 227 26.62 21.43 5.38
N ALA A 228 26.18 21.59 6.63
CA ALA A 228 25.06 22.41 7.08
C ALA A 228 23.67 22.01 6.53
N LYS A 229 23.47 20.73 6.16
CA LYS A 229 22.15 20.18 5.82
C LYS A 229 21.76 19.09 6.80
N THR A 230 20.52 19.15 7.29
CA THR A 230 19.91 18.06 8.04
C THR A 230 19.41 16.98 7.08
N ILE A 231 19.94 15.77 7.19
CA ILE A 231 19.49 14.61 6.42
C ILE A 231 18.34 13.93 7.17
N GLU A 232 17.24 13.66 6.48
CA GLU A 232 16.07 13.01 7.06
C GLU A 232 16.06 11.52 6.74
N LEU A 233 15.79 10.72 7.76
CA LEU A 233 15.64 9.27 7.65
C LEU A 233 14.27 8.86 8.19
N SER A 234 13.66 7.86 7.57
CA SER A 234 12.42 7.26 8.01
C SER A 234 12.64 5.77 8.24
N PHE A 235 12.31 5.28 9.43
CA PHE A 235 12.40 3.86 9.78
C PHE A 235 11.02 3.22 9.69
N GLY A 236 10.88 2.18 8.88
CA GLY A 236 9.65 1.40 8.83
C GLY A 236 9.55 0.36 9.93
N GLN A 237 8.36 -0.24 10.07
CA GLN A 237 8.15 -1.36 10.99
C GLN A 237 8.90 -2.61 10.50
N ALA A 238 9.34 -3.45 11.45
CA ALA A 238 9.97 -4.73 11.12
C ALA A 238 9.01 -5.70 10.41
N ILE A 239 9.38 -6.10 9.20
CA ILE A 239 8.73 -7.13 8.40
C ILE A 239 9.26 -8.49 8.83
N LYS A 240 8.38 -9.34 9.37
CA LYS A 240 8.73 -10.69 9.81
C LYS A 240 8.91 -11.61 8.60
N PHE A 241 9.82 -12.58 8.66
CA PHE A 241 10.01 -13.54 7.56
C PHE A 241 8.73 -14.31 7.16
N LYS A 242 7.82 -14.57 8.11
CA LYS A 242 6.52 -15.21 7.84
C LYS A 242 5.65 -14.41 6.85
N GLU A 243 5.87 -13.11 6.72
CA GLU A 243 5.19 -12.29 5.73
C GLU A 243 5.75 -12.50 4.31
N LEU A 244 7.02 -12.87 4.20
CA LEU A 244 7.76 -12.97 2.94
C LEU A 244 7.86 -14.41 2.42
N ASN A 245 7.55 -15.41 3.25
CA ASN A 245 7.86 -16.81 3.00
C ASN A 245 7.22 -17.38 1.72
N ASN A 246 6.01 -16.91 1.38
CA ASN A 246 5.22 -17.38 0.23
C ASN A 246 5.52 -16.61 -1.07
N LEU A 247 6.25 -15.50 -0.99
CA LEU A 247 6.66 -14.73 -2.16
C LEU A 247 7.79 -15.45 -2.89
N ASN A 248 8.04 -15.13 -4.15
CA ASN A 248 9.29 -15.46 -4.86
C ASN A 248 10.38 -14.38 -4.62
N ASP A 249 11.59 -14.59 -5.12
CA ASP A 249 12.72 -13.67 -4.86
C ASP A 249 12.50 -12.25 -5.40
N ASP A 250 11.95 -12.11 -6.61
CA ASP A 250 11.63 -10.81 -7.19
C ASP A 250 10.55 -10.09 -6.39
N GLN A 251 9.50 -10.82 -6.02
CA GLN A 251 8.41 -10.29 -5.20
C GLN A 251 8.92 -9.83 -3.83
N ILE A 252 9.83 -10.57 -3.16
CA ILE A 252 10.42 -10.11 -1.90
C ILE A 252 11.13 -8.78 -2.11
N VAL A 253 12.02 -8.71 -3.10
CA VAL A 253 12.81 -7.51 -3.35
C VAL A 253 11.91 -6.31 -3.66
N ASN A 254 10.93 -6.49 -4.54
CA ASN A 254 9.98 -5.47 -4.94
C ASN A 254 9.07 -5.04 -3.79
N TYR A 255 8.63 -5.98 -2.95
CA TYR A 255 7.82 -5.69 -1.76
C TYR A 255 8.62 -4.88 -0.72
N LEU A 256 9.88 -5.25 -0.47
CA LEU A 256 10.76 -4.52 0.45
C LEU A 256 11.07 -3.12 -0.08
N ARG A 257 11.30 -3.01 -1.39
CA ARG A 257 11.49 -1.72 -2.06
C ARG A 257 10.25 -0.86 -1.90
N LEU A 258 9.05 -1.38 -2.20
CA LEU A 258 7.80 -0.65 -2.01
C LEU A 258 7.66 -0.11 -0.57
N ASN A 259 7.81 -0.99 0.42
CA ASN A 259 7.70 -0.61 1.84
C ASN A 259 8.77 0.42 2.24
N THR A 260 9.91 0.48 1.54
CA THR A 260 10.92 1.51 1.74
C THR A 260 10.49 2.85 1.15
N TYR A 261 10.03 2.88 -0.11
CA TYR A 261 9.63 4.13 -0.77
C TYR A 261 8.33 4.73 -0.22
N LEU A 262 7.45 3.91 0.36
CA LEU A 262 6.25 4.37 1.05
C LEU A 262 6.55 5.16 2.35
N LEU A 263 7.76 5.05 2.90
CA LEU A 263 8.21 5.89 4.02
C LEU A 263 8.49 7.33 3.59
N ASN A 264 8.49 7.60 2.28
CA ASN A 264 8.61 8.93 1.70
C ASN A 264 7.24 9.53 1.42
N HIS A 265 6.48 9.86 2.46
CA HIS A 265 5.24 10.62 2.33
C HIS A 265 5.34 11.91 3.13
N ASP A 266 4.81 13.01 2.58
CA ASP A 266 4.65 14.23 3.35
C ASP A 266 3.35 14.11 4.16
N VAL A 267 3.47 14.19 5.49
CA VAL A 267 2.33 14.16 6.43
C VAL A 267 1.43 15.41 6.27
N SER A 268 1.79 16.34 5.37
CA SER A 268 1.13 17.64 5.21
C SER A 268 -0.12 17.65 4.31
N ALA A 269 -0.61 16.51 3.83
CA ALA A 269 -1.97 16.45 3.30
C ALA A 269 -2.96 16.28 4.48
N THR A 270 -3.10 17.33 5.30
CA THR A 270 -4.32 17.51 6.10
C THR A 270 -5.48 17.30 5.15
N GLN A 271 -6.26 16.24 5.41
CA GLN A 271 -7.54 16.03 4.77
C GLN A 271 -8.30 17.36 4.85
N GLN A 272 -8.73 17.88 3.70
CA GLN A 272 -9.82 18.83 3.70
C GLN A 272 -11.02 18.05 4.25
N THR A 273 -11.16 18.01 5.58
CA THR A 273 -12.43 17.70 6.19
C THR A 273 -13.40 18.70 5.62
N VAL A 274 -14.48 18.21 5.03
CA VAL A 274 -15.64 19.03 4.68
C VAL A 274 -15.86 19.97 5.86
N SER A 275 -16.01 21.26 5.58
CA SER A 275 -16.38 22.21 6.62
C SER A 275 -17.59 21.65 7.34
N ASP A 276 -17.48 21.37 8.65
CA ASP A 276 -18.59 20.92 9.51
C ASP A 276 -19.84 21.80 9.37
N ASN A 277 -19.68 23.02 8.85
CA ASN A 277 -20.73 23.99 8.58
C ASN A 277 -21.74 23.58 7.51
N ASP A 278 -21.47 22.58 6.65
CA ASP A 278 -22.37 22.19 5.54
C ASP A 278 -23.20 20.92 5.83
N LEU A 279 -23.04 20.30 7.00
CA LEU A 279 -23.74 19.06 7.37
C LEU A 279 -25.12 19.33 7.99
N LEU A 280 -26.18 18.80 7.39
CA LEU A 280 -27.51 18.81 8.04
C LEU A 280 -27.53 17.84 9.22
N PRO A 281 -28.25 18.14 10.32
CA PRO A 281 -28.47 17.17 11.40
C PRO A 281 -29.14 15.90 10.86
N ILE A 282 -28.66 14.74 11.31
CA ILE A 282 -29.27 13.45 10.95
C ILE A 282 -30.73 13.44 11.41
N ALA A 283 -31.63 12.94 10.55
CA ALA A 283 -33.06 12.84 10.82
C ALA A 283 -33.33 12.07 12.12
N ALA A 284 -34.40 12.44 12.82
CA ALA A 284 -34.81 11.70 14.02
C ALA A 284 -35.31 10.30 13.64
N GLY A 285 -35.05 9.31 14.50
CA GLY A 285 -35.62 7.98 14.34
C GLY A 285 -37.14 8.01 14.46
N LEU A 286 -37.83 7.18 13.67
CA LEU A 286 -39.28 7.02 13.77
C LEU A 286 -39.65 6.19 15.02
N PRO A 287 -40.88 6.32 15.55
CA PRO A 287 -41.33 5.50 16.67
C PRO A 287 -41.22 4.00 16.33
N ILE A 288 -40.63 3.22 17.23
CA ILE A 288 -40.43 1.77 17.01
C ILE A 288 -41.73 1.01 16.71
N GLY A 289 -42.84 1.42 17.32
CA GLY A 289 -44.16 0.83 17.03
C GLY A 289 -44.55 0.94 15.55
N GLN A 290 -44.24 2.08 14.91
CA GLN A 290 -44.50 2.28 13.47
C GLN A 290 -43.66 1.34 12.61
N LEU A 291 -42.38 1.15 12.96
CA LEU A 291 -41.49 0.22 12.24
C LEU A 291 -41.96 -1.23 12.38
N LEU A 292 -42.40 -1.63 13.57
CA LEU A 292 -42.90 -2.98 13.84
C LEU A 292 -44.25 -3.26 13.16
N GLU A 293 -45.16 -2.29 13.15
CA GLU A 293 -46.43 -2.41 12.41
C GLU A 293 -46.19 -2.62 10.92
N GLU A 294 -45.28 -1.84 10.33
CA GLU A 294 -44.88 -1.99 8.94
C GLU A 294 -44.24 -3.36 8.68
N LEU A 295 -43.27 -3.76 9.52
CA LEU A 295 -42.59 -5.05 9.42
C LEU A 295 -43.56 -6.24 9.49
N HIS A 296 -44.55 -6.20 10.40
CA HIS A 296 -45.56 -7.26 10.52
C HIS A 296 -46.59 -7.26 9.38
N SER A 297 -46.74 -6.14 8.67
CA SER A 297 -47.63 -6.03 7.51
C SER A 297 -46.99 -6.54 6.22
N LEU A 298 -45.67 -6.81 6.22
CA LEU A 298 -44.97 -7.28 5.05
C LEU A 298 -45.46 -8.66 4.59
N PRO A 299 -45.62 -8.88 3.27
CA PRO A 299 -45.94 -10.21 2.75
C PRO A 299 -44.87 -11.23 3.12
N ALA A 300 -45.27 -12.49 3.34
CA ALA A 300 -44.38 -13.56 3.81
C ALA A 300 -43.21 -13.81 2.83
N GLU A 301 -43.44 -13.62 1.53
CA GLU A 301 -42.42 -13.75 0.48
C GLU A 301 -41.28 -12.72 0.58
N THR A 302 -41.48 -11.60 1.28
CA THR A 302 -40.41 -10.62 1.49
C THR A 302 -39.37 -11.10 2.50
N GLN A 303 -39.73 -12.03 3.40
CA GLN A 303 -38.80 -12.62 4.35
C GLN A 303 -38.01 -13.73 3.67
N LEU A 304 -36.71 -13.49 3.45
CA LEU A 304 -35.85 -14.42 2.73
C LEU A 304 -35.33 -15.54 3.62
N LEU A 305 -34.88 -15.21 4.84
CA LEU A 305 -34.37 -16.18 5.79
C LEU A 305 -34.42 -15.67 7.24
N GLN A 306 -34.35 -16.61 8.16
CA GLN A 306 -34.22 -16.38 9.59
C GLN A 306 -32.98 -17.10 10.12
N ASN A 307 -32.20 -16.45 10.99
CA ASN A 307 -30.99 -17.04 11.57
C ASN A 307 -30.73 -16.50 12.98
N GLY A 308 -30.92 -17.35 14.00
CA GLY A 308 -30.87 -16.88 15.39
C GLY A 308 -31.96 -15.86 15.63
N GLU A 309 -31.63 -14.76 16.30
CA GLU A 309 -32.41 -13.55 16.59
C GLU A 309 -32.70 -12.65 15.37
N PHE A 310 -32.04 -12.91 14.24
CA PHE A 310 -32.12 -12.06 13.05
C PHE A 310 -33.11 -12.58 12.02
N ASP A 311 -33.82 -11.66 11.38
CA ASP A 311 -34.57 -11.87 10.14
C ASP A 311 -33.95 -11.07 9.00
N VAL A 312 -34.00 -11.63 7.80
CA VAL A 312 -33.55 -10.94 6.59
C VAL A 312 -34.72 -10.82 5.63
N TYR A 313 -34.98 -9.59 5.20
CA TYR A 313 -36.06 -9.23 4.30
C TYR A 313 -35.53 -8.59 3.03
N CYS A 314 -36.27 -8.72 1.93
CA CYS A 314 -36.08 -7.95 0.70
C CYS A 314 -37.44 -7.41 0.25
N ALA A 315 -37.59 -6.08 0.18
CA ALA A 315 -38.87 -5.43 -0.12
C ALA A 315 -38.68 -4.18 -0.99
N SER A 316 -39.73 -3.76 -1.68
CA SER A 316 -39.73 -2.51 -2.46
C SER A 316 -39.97 -1.29 -1.56
N ALA A 317 -39.52 -0.12 -1.97
CA ALA A 317 -39.69 1.12 -1.20
C ALA A 317 -41.15 1.41 -0.79
N GLN A 318 -42.12 1.06 -1.64
CA GLN A 318 -43.55 1.27 -1.38
C GLN A 318 -44.09 0.39 -0.25
N GLN A 319 -43.47 -0.78 -0.03
CA GLN A 319 -43.85 -1.71 1.04
C GLN A 319 -43.26 -1.30 2.40
N ILE A 320 -42.17 -0.53 2.40
CA ILE A 320 -41.37 -0.22 3.59
C ILE A 320 -41.06 1.28 3.77
N PRO A 321 -42.01 2.23 3.65
CA PRO A 321 -41.69 3.66 3.73
C PRO A 321 -41.04 4.07 5.06
N SER A 322 -41.45 3.47 6.19
CA SER A 322 -40.93 3.81 7.53
C SER A 322 -39.57 3.15 7.79
N LEU A 323 -39.41 1.89 7.40
CA LEU A 323 -38.15 1.15 7.48
C LEU A 323 -37.12 1.70 6.49
N LEU A 324 -37.53 2.14 5.29
CA LEU A 324 -36.65 2.82 4.33
C LEU A 324 -36.14 4.14 4.90
N HIS A 325 -36.99 4.91 5.58
CA HIS A 325 -36.55 6.09 6.32
C HIS A 325 -35.45 5.73 7.35
N GLU A 326 -35.64 4.63 8.09
CA GLU A 326 -34.65 4.16 9.05
C GLU A 326 -33.35 3.65 8.38
N ILE A 327 -33.44 3.00 7.22
CA ILE A 327 -32.29 2.61 6.39
C ILE A 327 -31.50 3.86 5.98
N GLY A 328 -32.17 4.90 5.47
CA GLY A 328 -31.52 6.14 5.05
C GLY A 328 -30.85 6.87 6.20
N ARG A 329 -31.48 6.87 7.38
CA ARG A 329 -30.91 7.45 8.61
C ARG A 329 -29.66 6.66 9.04
N LEU A 330 -29.74 5.33 8.97
CA LEU A 330 -28.63 4.45 9.31
C LEU A 330 -27.44 4.62 8.37
N ARG A 331 -27.70 4.68 7.05
CA ARG A 331 -26.71 4.96 6.01
C ARG A 331 -25.95 6.24 6.33
N GLU A 332 -26.64 7.36 6.40
CA GLU A 332 -25.99 8.66 6.63
C GLU A 332 -25.21 8.69 7.95
N HIS A 333 -25.77 8.13 9.02
CA HIS A 333 -25.08 8.05 10.31
C HIS A 333 -23.75 7.31 10.23
N ASN A 334 -23.73 6.12 9.63
CA ASN A 334 -22.52 5.30 9.55
C ASN A 334 -21.52 5.83 8.52
N PHE A 335 -21.99 6.33 7.36
CA PHE A 335 -21.10 6.85 6.32
C PHE A 335 -20.34 8.09 6.80
N ARG A 336 -20.98 9.02 7.53
CA ARG A 336 -20.28 10.17 8.11
C ARG A 336 -19.18 9.79 9.10
N GLN A 337 -19.37 8.72 9.88
CA GLN A 337 -18.37 8.26 10.86
C GLN A 337 -17.06 7.80 10.22
N VAL A 338 -17.10 7.42 8.95
CA VAL A 338 -15.93 6.94 8.19
C VAL A 338 -15.57 7.90 7.06
N GLY A 339 -15.89 9.19 7.17
CA GLY A 339 -15.51 10.18 6.16
C GLY A 339 -16.13 9.98 4.78
N GLU A 340 -17.30 9.36 4.73
CA GLU A 340 -18.18 9.26 3.57
C GLU A 340 -19.47 10.08 3.85
N GLY A 341 -20.56 9.80 3.12
CA GLY A 341 -21.87 10.36 3.40
C GLY A 341 -22.24 11.52 2.49
N THR A 342 -23.53 11.83 2.46
CA THR A 342 -24.11 12.85 1.56
C THR A 342 -24.13 14.24 2.19
N GLY A 343 -23.96 14.32 3.52
CA GLY A 343 -24.14 15.55 4.30
C GLY A 343 -25.61 15.93 4.53
N GLN A 344 -26.56 15.14 4.02
CA GLN A 344 -28.00 15.38 4.18
C GLN A 344 -28.54 14.76 5.47
N ALA A 345 -29.74 15.14 5.89
CA ALA A 345 -30.33 14.56 7.12
C ALA A 345 -30.58 13.04 6.99
N ILE A 346 -30.76 12.55 5.76
CA ILE A 346 -31.08 11.17 5.46
C ILE A 346 -30.47 10.80 4.10
N ASP A 347 -29.86 9.62 3.99
CA ASP A 347 -29.28 9.13 2.74
C ASP A 347 -30.31 8.29 1.96
N ILE A 348 -31.25 9.00 1.34
CA ILE A 348 -32.24 8.48 0.38
C ILE A 348 -32.22 9.37 -0.85
N ASP A 349 -32.12 8.76 -2.02
CA ASP A 349 -32.17 9.41 -3.32
C ASP A 349 -33.39 8.94 -4.13
N HIS A 350 -33.51 9.40 -5.38
CA HIS A 350 -34.62 9.04 -6.24
C HIS A 350 -34.55 7.58 -6.76
N PHE A 351 -33.36 6.97 -6.77
CA PHE A 351 -33.19 5.57 -7.16
C PHE A 351 -33.81 4.64 -6.11
N ASP A 352 -33.74 5.00 -4.82
CA ASP A 352 -34.32 4.17 -3.75
C ASP A 352 -35.79 3.81 -3.99
N HIS A 353 -36.56 4.62 -4.73
CA HIS A 353 -37.96 4.35 -5.07
C HIS A 353 -38.16 3.12 -5.97
N ASP A 354 -37.23 2.88 -6.89
CA ASP A 354 -37.32 1.84 -7.92
C ASP A 354 -36.45 0.61 -7.58
N TYR A 355 -35.65 0.70 -6.52
CA TYR A 355 -34.77 -0.37 -6.08
C TYR A 355 -35.43 -1.17 -4.95
N LEU A 356 -35.03 -2.44 -4.86
CA LEU A 356 -35.32 -3.29 -3.72
C LEU A 356 -34.34 -2.99 -2.57
N HIS A 357 -34.80 -3.20 -1.35
CA HIS A 357 -34.02 -3.00 -0.14
C HIS A 357 -33.95 -4.33 0.62
N LEU A 358 -32.76 -4.90 0.63
CA LEU A 358 -32.42 -6.02 1.49
C LEU A 358 -32.01 -5.47 2.85
N PHE A 359 -32.59 -5.96 3.95
CA PHE A 359 -32.21 -5.53 5.29
C PHE A 359 -32.27 -6.66 6.31
N VAL A 360 -31.47 -6.50 7.36
CA VAL A 360 -31.44 -7.41 8.52
C VAL A 360 -32.07 -6.71 9.71
N TRP A 361 -33.05 -7.37 10.32
CA TRP A 361 -33.74 -6.91 11.53
C TRP A 361 -33.37 -7.78 12.72
N ASP A 362 -33.01 -7.16 13.85
CA ASP A 362 -32.82 -7.84 15.12
C ASP A 362 -34.16 -7.86 15.88
N ARG A 363 -34.76 -9.04 16.04
CA ARG A 363 -36.05 -9.17 16.73
C ARG A 363 -35.96 -8.91 18.23
N GLU A 364 -34.83 -9.21 18.85
CA GLU A 364 -34.66 -9.07 20.30
C GLU A 364 -34.44 -7.60 20.66
N ASN A 365 -33.57 -6.91 19.92
CA ASN A 365 -33.28 -5.49 20.13
C ASN A 365 -34.23 -4.55 19.38
N GLN A 366 -35.10 -5.09 18.53
CA GLN A 366 -36.07 -4.35 17.71
C GLN A 366 -35.40 -3.20 16.94
N CYS A 367 -34.32 -3.52 16.21
CA CYS A 367 -33.59 -2.51 15.47
C CYS A 367 -33.00 -3.03 14.15
N MET A 368 -32.65 -2.08 13.28
CA MET A 368 -32.00 -2.38 12.02
C MET A 368 -30.52 -2.71 12.23
N VAL A 369 -30.08 -3.85 11.71
CA VAL A 369 -28.69 -4.34 11.81
C VAL A 369 -27.86 -3.86 10.62
N GLY A 370 -28.45 -3.86 9.43
CA GLY A 370 -27.78 -3.44 8.20
C GLY A 370 -28.70 -3.58 7.00
N ALA A 371 -28.31 -2.98 5.88
CA ALA A 371 -29.11 -2.95 4.66
C ALA A 371 -28.23 -2.92 3.40
N TYR A 372 -28.82 -3.28 2.27
CA TYR A 372 -28.23 -3.25 0.94
C TYR A 372 -29.30 -2.91 -0.11
N ARG A 373 -28.99 -2.01 -1.05
CA ARG A 373 -29.86 -1.65 -2.17
C ARG A 373 -29.59 -2.56 -3.38
N LEU A 374 -30.65 -3.10 -3.99
CA LEU A 374 -30.63 -4.04 -5.11
C LEU A 374 -31.48 -3.50 -6.27
N GLY A 375 -30.86 -3.19 -7.40
CA GLY A 375 -31.52 -2.74 -8.62
C GLY A 375 -31.59 -3.85 -9.65
N LEU A 376 -32.80 -4.30 -10.00
CA LEU A 376 -32.99 -5.33 -11.03
C LEU A 376 -32.81 -4.68 -12.41
N VAL A 377 -31.68 -4.93 -13.06
CA VAL A 377 -31.19 -4.11 -14.18
C VAL A 377 -32.11 -4.20 -15.38
N ASP A 378 -32.63 -5.39 -15.69
CA ASP A 378 -33.59 -5.57 -16.78
C ASP A 378 -34.88 -4.76 -16.57
N GLN A 379 -35.38 -4.68 -15.33
CA GLN A 379 -36.57 -3.89 -14.99
C GLN A 379 -36.30 -2.37 -15.04
N LEU A 380 -35.15 -1.93 -14.51
CA LEU A 380 -34.73 -0.53 -14.53
C LEU A 380 -34.51 -0.05 -15.97
N LEU A 381 -33.84 -0.84 -16.80
CA LEU A 381 -33.62 -0.54 -18.22
C LEU A 381 -34.95 -0.45 -18.99
N ALA A 382 -35.91 -1.35 -18.72
CA ALA A 382 -37.21 -1.31 -19.38
C ALA A 382 -37.99 -0.02 -19.07
N LYS A 383 -37.82 0.54 -17.86
CA LYS A 383 -38.56 1.72 -17.41
C LYS A 383 -37.88 3.04 -17.77
N TYR A 384 -36.55 3.12 -17.65
CA TYR A 384 -35.80 4.37 -17.74
C TYR A 384 -34.60 4.32 -18.70
N GLY A 385 -34.34 3.18 -19.33
CA GLY A 385 -33.08 2.94 -20.03
C GLY A 385 -31.88 2.95 -19.09
N VAL A 386 -30.68 3.16 -19.64
CA VAL A 386 -29.41 3.12 -18.88
C VAL A 386 -29.31 4.19 -17.80
N GLU A 387 -30.04 5.30 -17.94
CA GLU A 387 -30.07 6.39 -16.95
C GLU A 387 -30.87 6.03 -15.67
N GLY A 388 -31.59 4.89 -15.67
CA GLY A 388 -32.24 4.36 -14.48
C GLY A 388 -31.27 3.72 -13.47
N LEU A 389 -30.00 3.55 -13.84
CA LEU A 389 -28.98 2.90 -13.02
C LEU A 389 -28.20 3.94 -12.20
N TYR A 390 -28.11 3.75 -10.89
CA TYR A 390 -27.37 4.65 -9.99
C TYR A 390 -25.90 4.78 -10.41
N SER A 391 -25.25 3.68 -10.78
CA SER A 391 -23.84 3.71 -11.17
C SER A 391 -23.58 4.53 -12.44
N ARG A 392 -24.61 4.85 -13.24
CA ARG A 392 -24.52 5.78 -14.38
C ARG A 392 -24.19 7.21 -13.97
N THR A 393 -24.49 7.59 -12.73
CA THR A 393 -24.10 8.89 -12.17
C THR A 393 -22.58 9.00 -11.92
N LEU A 394 -21.91 7.86 -11.71
CA LEU A 394 -20.48 7.77 -11.37
C LEU A 394 -19.62 7.35 -12.56
N PHE A 395 -20.19 6.57 -13.48
CA PHE A 395 -19.48 5.97 -14.60
C PHE A 395 -20.24 6.19 -15.91
N ASN A 396 -19.47 6.43 -16.97
CA ASN A 396 -19.93 6.55 -18.34
C ASN A 396 -19.77 5.21 -19.06
N TYR A 397 -20.91 4.53 -19.25
CA TYR A 397 -21.03 3.30 -20.02
C TYR A 397 -22.39 3.27 -20.73
N ASP A 398 -22.58 2.32 -21.65
CA ASP A 398 -23.81 2.13 -22.41
C ASP A 398 -24.25 0.66 -22.41
N GLN A 399 -25.26 0.32 -23.24
CA GLN A 399 -25.79 -1.04 -23.34
C GLN A 399 -24.72 -2.09 -23.65
N ARG A 400 -23.64 -1.75 -24.37
CA ARG A 400 -22.57 -2.70 -24.73
C ARG A 400 -21.83 -3.23 -23.50
N PHE A 401 -21.70 -2.41 -22.46
CA PHE A 401 -21.15 -2.83 -21.18
C PHE A 401 -22.11 -3.78 -20.45
N LEU A 402 -23.40 -3.43 -20.40
CA LEU A 402 -24.42 -4.25 -19.73
C LEU A 402 -24.61 -5.60 -20.41
N ASP A 403 -24.48 -5.65 -21.74
CA ASP A 403 -24.54 -6.88 -22.53
C ASP A 403 -23.44 -7.89 -22.15
N GLN A 404 -22.33 -7.46 -21.53
CA GLN A 404 -21.29 -8.37 -21.03
C GLN A 404 -21.74 -9.18 -19.81
N MET A 405 -22.71 -8.68 -19.03
CA MET A 405 -23.16 -9.28 -17.77
C MET A 405 -24.49 -10.04 -17.90
N GLY A 406 -25.21 -9.91 -19.02
CA GLY A 406 -26.56 -10.44 -19.14
C GLY A 406 -27.50 -9.90 -18.06
N LYS A 407 -28.38 -10.75 -17.53
CA LYS A 407 -29.27 -10.37 -16.41
C LYS A 407 -28.47 -10.22 -15.12
N SER A 408 -28.53 -9.02 -14.56
CA SER A 408 -27.70 -8.59 -13.44
C SER A 408 -28.48 -7.80 -12.41
N ILE A 409 -27.92 -7.70 -11.21
CA ILE A 409 -28.42 -6.87 -10.11
C ILE A 409 -27.38 -5.79 -9.82
N GLU A 410 -27.80 -4.53 -9.90
CA GLU A 410 -26.97 -3.41 -9.46
C GLU A 410 -27.03 -3.31 -7.93
N MET A 411 -25.86 -3.34 -7.29
CA MET A 411 -25.68 -3.32 -5.84
C MET A 411 -25.15 -1.95 -5.40
N GLY A 412 -25.67 -1.40 -4.30
CA GLY A 412 -25.14 -0.15 -3.76
C GLY A 412 -25.61 0.17 -2.35
N ARG A 413 -24.98 1.17 -1.71
CA ARG A 413 -25.39 1.70 -0.39
C ARG A 413 -25.48 0.62 0.70
N SER A 414 -24.49 -0.27 0.75
CA SER A 414 -24.38 -1.26 1.83
C SER A 414 -24.04 -0.57 3.14
N VAL A 415 -24.76 -0.88 4.22
CA VAL A 415 -24.49 -0.34 5.55
C VAL A 415 -24.70 -1.41 6.61
N ILE A 416 -23.87 -1.38 7.66
CA ILE A 416 -24.05 -2.14 8.89
C ILE A 416 -23.99 -1.14 10.04
N ALA A 417 -24.97 -1.21 10.93
CA ALA A 417 -25.04 -0.36 12.11
C ALA A 417 -23.80 -0.55 13.00
N GLU A 418 -23.27 0.56 13.52
CA GLU A 418 -22.01 0.64 14.28
C GLU A 418 -21.88 -0.49 15.32
N GLN A 419 -22.93 -0.74 16.12
CA GLN A 419 -22.90 -1.76 17.16
C GLN A 419 -22.74 -3.21 16.64
N TYR A 420 -23.03 -3.45 15.35
CA TYR A 420 -22.87 -4.75 14.69
C TYR A 420 -21.67 -4.83 13.73
N GLN A 421 -20.91 -3.76 13.50
CA GLN A 421 -19.78 -3.78 12.55
C GLN A 421 -18.66 -4.75 12.96
N LYS A 422 -18.52 -5.06 14.26
CA LYS A 422 -17.58 -6.07 14.77
C LYS A 422 -18.17 -7.48 14.81
N SER A 423 -19.47 -7.63 14.54
CA SER A 423 -20.13 -8.93 14.47
C SER A 423 -19.84 -9.61 13.14
N MET A 424 -19.38 -10.87 13.21
CA MET A 424 -19.19 -11.66 11.99
C MET A 424 -20.52 -12.02 11.30
N SER A 425 -21.65 -11.91 12.00
CA SER A 425 -22.96 -12.34 11.53
C SER A 425 -23.64 -11.32 10.63
N ALA A 426 -23.51 -10.02 10.89
CA ALA A 426 -24.28 -8.99 10.19
C ALA A 426 -24.00 -8.95 8.68
N LEU A 427 -22.73 -8.79 8.29
CA LEU A 427 -22.34 -8.81 6.88
C LEU A 427 -22.67 -10.17 6.24
N LEU A 428 -22.40 -11.26 6.96
CA LEU A 428 -22.71 -12.61 6.46
C LEU A 428 -24.20 -12.78 6.15
N LEU A 429 -25.10 -12.25 6.99
CA LEU A 429 -26.54 -12.35 6.80
C LEU A 429 -27.03 -11.53 5.60
N LEU A 430 -26.47 -10.34 5.36
CA LEU A 430 -26.75 -9.60 4.13
C LEU A 430 -26.35 -10.43 2.90
N TRP A 431 -25.16 -11.04 2.90
CA TRP A 431 -24.73 -11.89 1.78
C TRP A 431 -25.53 -13.18 1.64
N LYS A 432 -25.98 -13.78 2.75
CA LYS A 432 -26.94 -14.89 2.71
C LYS A 432 -28.27 -14.44 2.10
N GLY A 433 -28.77 -13.26 2.46
CA GLY A 433 -29.96 -12.66 1.88
C GLY A 433 -29.85 -12.47 0.37
N ILE A 434 -28.74 -11.89 -0.11
CA ILE A 434 -28.45 -11.77 -1.56
C ILE A 434 -28.46 -13.15 -2.22
N ALA A 435 -27.77 -14.13 -1.62
CA ALA A 435 -27.66 -15.47 -2.19
C ALA A 435 -29.02 -16.19 -2.22
N THR A 436 -29.86 -16.02 -1.20
CA THR A 436 -31.23 -16.55 -1.18
C THR A 436 -32.10 -15.89 -2.25
N PHE A 437 -32.00 -14.57 -2.42
CA PHE A 437 -32.72 -13.84 -3.47
C PHE A 437 -32.31 -14.33 -4.86
N VAL A 438 -31.01 -14.43 -5.14
CA VAL A 438 -30.49 -14.94 -6.42
C VAL A 438 -30.91 -16.40 -6.65
N HIS A 439 -30.93 -17.24 -5.62
CA HIS A 439 -31.42 -18.61 -5.77
C HIS A 439 -32.92 -18.67 -6.14
N GLN A 440 -33.75 -17.77 -5.59
CA GLN A 440 -35.17 -17.66 -5.93
C GLN A 440 -35.39 -17.04 -7.33
N HIS A 441 -34.39 -16.32 -7.85
CA HIS A 441 -34.39 -15.67 -9.15
C HIS A 441 -33.13 -16.05 -9.94
N PRO A 442 -33.01 -17.34 -10.33
CA PRO A 442 -31.76 -17.89 -10.88
C PRO A 442 -31.36 -17.27 -12.22
N GLU A 443 -32.23 -16.49 -12.87
CA GLU A 443 -31.92 -15.75 -14.07
C GLU A 443 -30.89 -14.61 -13.86
N TYR A 444 -30.73 -14.10 -12.63
CA TYR A 444 -29.72 -13.10 -12.32
C TYR A 444 -28.38 -13.77 -12.04
N THR A 445 -27.45 -13.60 -12.98
CA THR A 445 -26.15 -14.27 -12.95
C THR A 445 -25.02 -13.37 -12.47
N HIS A 446 -25.23 -12.06 -12.49
CA HIS A 446 -24.20 -11.08 -12.16
C HIS A 446 -24.66 -10.11 -11.08
N LEU A 447 -23.70 -9.73 -10.23
CA LEU A 447 -23.82 -8.57 -9.33
C LEU A 447 -22.84 -7.52 -9.81
N PHE A 448 -23.24 -6.26 -9.92
CA PHE A 448 -22.30 -5.17 -10.20
C PHE A 448 -22.67 -3.89 -9.47
N GLY A 449 -21.73 -2.97 -9.34
CA GLY A 449 -22.00 -1.65 -8.76
C GLY A 449 -20.75 -1.03 -8.14
N PRO A 450 -20.86 0.21 -7.62
CA PRO A 450 -19.76 0.88 -6.96
C PRO A 450 -19.48 0.26 -5.60
N VAL A 451 -18.19 -0.01 -5.33
CA VAL A 451 -17.67 -0.29 -3.99
C VAL A 451 -16.73 0.82 -3.56
N SER A 452 -17.04 1.48 -2.45
CA SER A 452 -16.38 2.69 -2.01
C SER A 452 -15.14 2.42 -1.16
N ILE A 453 -14.11 3.24 -1.37
CA ILE A 453 -12.95 3.42 -0.52
C ILE A 453 -13.04 4.84 0.04
N SER A 454 -13.40 4.94 1.31
CA SER A 454 -13.56 6.19 2.04
C SER A 454 -12.42 7.21 1.83
N ASN A 455 -12.78 8.50 1.91
CA ASN A 455 -11.84 9.62 1.89
C ASN A 455 -11.03 9.76 3.20
N ASP A 456 -11.37 9.02 4.25
CA ASP A 456 -10.55 8.85 5.45
C ASP A 456 -9.24 8.12 5.16
N TYR A 457 -9.17 7.36 4.06
CA TYR A 457 -7.90 6.80 3.62
C TYR A 457 -7.01 7.92 3.07
N SER A 458 -5.73 7.91 3.44
CA SER A 458 -4.77 8.85 2.84
C SER A 458 -4.76 8.73 1.32
N HIS A 459 -4.44 9.83 0.65
CA HIS A 459 -4.33 9.85 -0.80
C HIS A 459 -3.37 8.75 -1.33
N THR A 460 -2.24 8.55 -0.65
CA THR A 460 -1.30 7.47 -0.96
C THR A 460 -1.93 6.08 -0.83
N ALA A 461 -2.70 5.83 0.23
CA ALA A 461 -3.38 4.55 0.41
C ALA A 461 -4.44 4.29 -0.67
N ARG A 462 -5.24 5.30 -1.04
CA ARG A 462 -6.21 5.21 -2.14
C ARG A 462 -5.57 4.89 -3.49
N GLN A 463 -4.47 5.59 -3.83
CA GLN A 463 -3.69 5.31 -5.04
C GLN A 463 -3.11 3.89 -5.03
N LEU A 464 -2.56 3.46 -3.90
CA LEU A 464 -1.97 2.12 -3.78
C LEU A 464 -3.04 1.03 -3.92
N LEU A 465 -4.21 1.21 -3.29
CA LEU A 465 -5.36 0.32 -3.44
C LEU A 465 -5.79 0.26 -4.91
N ALA A 466 -6.09 1.41 -5.52
CA ALA A 466 -6.53 1.48 -6.91
C ALA A 466 -5.55 0.78 -7.87
N GLN A 467 -4.26 1.13 -7.83
CA GLN A 467 -3.27 0.54 -8.73
C GLN A 467 -3.01 -0.94 -8.47
N SER A 468 -3.03 -1.38 -7.21
CA SER A 468 -2.88 -2.81 -6.89
C SER A 468 -4.09 -3.60 -7.41
N MET A 469 -5.29 -3.05 -7.28
CA MET A 469 -6.50 -3.68 -7.82
C MET A 469 -6.49 -3.70 -9.35
N THR A 470 -6.11 -2.60 -10.00
CA THR A 470 -5.99 -2.54 -11.48
C THR A 470 -4.96 -3.55 -11.99
N LEU A 471 -3.90 -3.82 -11.25
CA LEU A 471 -2.89 -4.78 -11.68
C LEU A 471 -3.34 -6.25 -11.53
N HIS A 472 -4.09 -6.58 -10.47
CA HIS A 472 -4.32 -7.98 -10.07
C HIS A 472 -5.78 -8.46 -10.18
N HIS A 473 -6.74 -7.54 -10.20
CA HIS A 473 -8.18 -7.83 -10.08
C HIS A 473 -9.02 -7.08 -11.11
N TYR A 474 -8.41 -6.62 -12.21
CA TYR A 474 -9.08 -5.84 -13.24
C TYR A 474 -9.51 -6.72 -14.41
N ASP A 475 -10.69 -6.45 -14.96
CA ASP A 475 -11.14 -7.01 -16.23
C ASP A 475 -10.88 -5.97 -17.32
N ASN A 476 -9.83 -6.19 -18.12
CA ASN A 476 -9.41 -5.24 -19.14
C ASN A 476 -10.40 -5.18 -20.31
N ASP A 477 -11.07 -6.29 -20.64
CA ASP A 477 -11.97 -6.36 -21.79
C ASP A 477 -13.25 -5.57 -21.49
N CYS A 478 -13.82 -5.77 -20.30
CA CYS A 478 -14.99 -5.00 -19.86
C CYS A 478 -14.67 -3.53 -19.59
N ALA A 479 -13.44 -3.21 -19.16
CA ALA A 479 -13.02 -1.84 -18.90
C ALA A 479 -12.98 -0.96 -20.16
N GLU A 480 -12.89 -1.52 -21.37
CA GLU A 480 -12.96 -0.75 -22.62
C GLU A 480 -14.32 -0.06 -22.83
N TYR A 481 -15.37 -0.53 -22.14
CA TYR A 481 -16.73 0.00 -22.27
C TYR A 481 -17.13 1.00 -21.18
N VAL A 482 -16.23 1.31 -20.25
CA VAL A 482 -16.54 2.17 -19.09
C VAL A 482 -15.46 3.24 -18.89
N THR A 483 -15.88 4.47 -18.65
CA THR A 483 -14.98 5.56 -18.22
C THR A 483 -15.52 6.27 -16.98
N PRO A 484 -14.67 6.82 -16.11
CA PRO A 484 -15.15 7.50 -14.92
C PRO A 484 -15.73 8.88 -15.26
N SER A 485 -16.72 9.34 -14.50
CA SER A 485 -17.22 10.71 -14.59
C SER A 485 -16.23 11.72 -14.00
N ASN A 486 -15.55 11.33 -12.92
CA ASN A 486 -14.52 12.09 -12.23
C ASN A 486 -13.33 11.16 -11.89
N PRO A 487 -12.29 11.13 -12.74
CA PRO A 487 -11.17 10.19 -12.57
C PRO A 487 -10.36 10.48 -11.31
N LEU A 488 -9.80 9.43 -10.70
CA LEU A 488 -8.79 9.57 -9.65
C LEU A 488 -7.59 10.35 -10.21
N PRO A 489 -7.18 11.49 -9.61
CA PRO A 489 -6.09 12.30 -10.15
C PRO A 489 -4.78 11.52 -10.26
N GLU A 490 -4.12 11.59 -11.41
CA GLU A 490 -2.77 11.06 -11.56
C GLU A 490 -1.81 11.84 -10.68
N THR A 491 -1.01 11.11 -9.90
CA THR A 491 -0.05 11.71 -8.98
C THR A 491 1.32 11.09 -9.21
N ASN A 492 2.37 11.85 -8.93
CA ASN A 492 3.73 11.31 -8.97
C ASN A 492 3.94 10.40 -7.77
N LEU A 493 3.75 9.11 -7.99
CA LEU A 493 3.92 8.09 -6.97
C LEU A 493 5.38 7.63 -6.91
N ASN A 494 5.82 7.27 -5.71
CA ASN A 494 7.19 6.82 -5.45
C ASN A 494 7.39 5.32 -5.74
N TRP A 495 6.54 4.72 -6.57
CA TRP A 495 6.60 3.31 -6.92
C TRP A 495 6.25 3.09 -8.40
N ASN A 496 6.53 1.89 -8.88
CA ASN A 496 6.19 1.45 -10.23
C ASN A 496 5.47 0.08 -10.17
N THR A 497 4.98 -0.39 -11.31
CA THR A 497 4.18 -1.62 -11.39
C THR A 497 4.90 -2.86 -10.86
N SER A 498 6.23 -2.97 -11.03
CA SER A 498 6.96 -4.16 -10.55
C SER A 498 6.96 -4.26 -9.02
N MET A 499 6.93 -3.12 -8.33
CA MET A 499 6.81 -3.05 -6.86
C MET A 499 5.47 -3.58 -6.33
N LEU A 500 4.42 -3.55 -7.15
CA LEU A 500 3.07 -3.98 -6.79
C LEU A 500 2.82 -5.47 -7.01
N THR A 501 3.74 -6.20 -7.65
CA THR A 501 3.57 -7.61 -8.05
C THR A 501 3.28 -8.59 -6.90
N ALA A 502 3.68 -8.26 -5.66
CA ALA A 502 3.38 -9.07 -4.48
C ALA A 502 1.98 -8.78 -3.89
N LEU A 503 1.34 -7.66 -4.28
CA LEU A 503 0.12 -7.16 -3.67
C LEU A 503 -1.17 -7.74 -4.24
N GLY A 504 -1.08 -8.74 -5.13
CA GLY A 504 -2.22 -9.59 -5.48
C GLY A 504 -2.67 -10.46 -4.30
N ASP A 505 -1.80 -10.69 -3.32
CA ASP A 505 -2.20 -11.20 -2.00
C ASP A 505 -2.80 -10.06 -1.18
N LEU A 506 -4.13 -10.08 -1.03
CA LEU A 506 -4.88 -9.08 -0.26
C LEU A 506 -4.45 -8.97 1.20
N GLN A 507 -3.89 -10.03 1.79
CA GLN A 507 -3.36 -9.96 3.14
C GLN A 507 -2.07 -9.12 3.18
N LEU A 508 -1.20 -9.26 2.17
CA LEU A 508 0.00 -8.42 2.06
C LEU A 508 -0.35 -6.98 1.76
N LEU A 509 -1.28 -6.72 0.83
CA LEU A 509 -1.79 -5.37 0.58
C LEU A 509 -2.36 -4.75 1.85
N SER A 510 -3.22 -5.47 2.58
CA SER A 510 -3.79 -4.97 3.83
C SER A 510 -2.73 -4.65 4.90
N ARG A 511 -1.60 -5.39 4.95
CA ARG A 511 -0.49 -5.06 5.86
C ARG A 511 0.25 -3.81 5.42
N VAL A 512 0.43 -3.59 4.11
CA VAL A 512 1.06 -2.38 3.60
C VAL A 512 0.19 -1.15 3.89
N ILE A 513 -1.11 -1.23 3.62
CA ILE A 513 -2.05 -0.14 3.95
C ILE A 513 -2.02 0.17 5.45
N ALA A 514 -2.04 -0.88 6.30
CA ALA A 514 -1.99 -0.69 7.75
C ALA A 514 -0.72 0.03 8.24
N ARG A 515 0.40 -0.08 7.52
CA ARG A 515 1.65 0.62 7.85
C ARG A 515 1.61 2.10 7.49
N ILE A 516 0.86 2.50 6.47
CA ILE A 516 0.84 3.87 5.95
C ILE A 516 -0.42 4.65 6.34
N ASP A 517 -1.43 3.98 6.89
CA ASP A 517 -2.76 4.54 7.07
C ASP A 517 -3.38 4.13 8.42
N GLU A 518 -2.65 4.40 9.52
CA GLU A 518 -3.13 4.27 10.91
C GLU A 518 -3.72 2.88 11.26
N GLY A 519 -3.19 1.81 10.67
CA GLY A 519 -3.65 0.45 10.92
C GLY A 519 -4.87 0.00 10.09
N LYS A 520 -5.40 0.86 9.21
CA LYS A 520 -6.47 0.50 8.27
C LYS A 520 -6.03 -0.60 7.32
N GLY A 521 -6.97 -1.47 6.91
CA GLY A 521 -6.70 -2.55 5.96
C GLY A 521 -7.33 -2.28 4.59
N VAL A 522 -7.37 -3.31 3.75
CA VAL A 522 -8.28 -3.26 2.58
C VAL A 522 -9.73 -3.22 3.10
N PRO A 523 -10.60 -2.33 2.58
CA PRO A 523 -12.00 -2.25 2.99
C PRO A 523 -12.69 -3.62 2.99
N VAL A 524 -13.50 -3.87 4.01
CA VAL A 524 -14.11 -5.20 4.24
C VAL A 524 -15.03 -5.59 3.08
N LEU A 525 -15.84 -4.67 2.59
CA LEU A 525 -16.76 -4.91 1.48
C LEU A 525 -16.01 -5.20 0.18
N LEU A 526 -14.97 -4.42 -0.14
CA LEU A 526 -14.12 -4.70 -1.30
C LEU A 526 -13.49 -6.10 -1.23
N ARG A 527 -12.94 -6.47 -0.06
CA ARG A 527 -12.39 -7.82 0.16
C ARG A 527 -13.43 -8.92 -0.04
N GLN A 528 -14.66 -8.66 0.39
CA GLN A 528 -15.77 -9.59 0.26
C GLN A 528 -16.12 -9.83 -1.22
N TYR A 529 -16.25 -8.79 -2.04
CA TYR A 529 -16.43 -8.94 -3.48
C TYR A 529 -15.27 -9.66 -4.16
N LEU A 530 -14.03 -9.33 -3.82
CA LEU A 530 -12.84 -10.01 -4.38
C LEU A 530 -12.80 -11.49 -4.00
N SER A 531 -13.32 -11.88 -2.82
CA SER A 531 -13.43 -13.28 -2.41
C SER A 531 -14.46 -14.07 -3.23
N LEU A 532 -15.38 -13.37 -3.89
CA LEU A 532 -16.34 -13.89 -4.87
C LEU A 532 -15.80 -13.76 -6.30
N ASN A 533 -14.48 -13.72 -6.50
CA ASN A 533 -13.85 -13.50 -7.80
C ASN A 533 -14.28 -12.19 -8.49
N GLY A 534 -14.69 -11.18 -7.72
CA GLY A 534 -15.07 -9.89 -8.27
C GLY A 534 -13.94 -9.23 -9.06
N LYS A 535 -14.30 -8.58 -10.16
CA LYS A 535 -13.39 -7.86 -11.06
C LYS A 535 -13.76 -6.39 -11.11
N LEU A 536 -12.75 -5.53 -10.97
CA LEU A 536 -12.90 -4.10 -11.13
C LEU A 536 -12.76 -3.73 -12.61
N VAL A 537 -13.49 -2.70 -13.04
CA VAL A 537 -13.44 -2.21 -14.44
C VAL A 537 -13.24 -0.71 -14.55
N CYS A 538 -13.44 0.04 -13.47
CA CYS A 538 -13.25 1.49 -13.45
C CYS A 538 -13.10 2.02 -12.01
N PHE A 539 -12.45 3.18 -11.86
CA PHE A 539 -12.37 3.93 -10.60
C PHE A 539 -12.80 5.38 -10.80
N ASN A 540 -13.70 5.86 -9.93
CA ASN A 540 -14.25 7.21 -9.93
C ASN A 540 -14.14 7.84 -8.54
N VAL A 541 -13.89 9.14 -8.45
CA VAL A 541 -13.98 9.88 -7.18
C VAL A 541 -15.35 10.53 -7.12
N ASP A 542 -16.16 10.25 -6.11
CA ASP A 542 -17.52 10.79 -5.96
C ASP A 542 -17.56 12.02 -5.03
N PRO A 543 -17.67 13.26 -5.57
CA PRO A 543 -17.75 14.46 -4.74
C PRO A 543 -19.05 14.56 -3.95
N ALA A 544 -20.14 13.94 -4.42
CA ALA A 544 -21.43 13.95 -3.73
C ALA A 544 -21.46 12.99 -2.52
N PHE A 545 -20.45 12.13 -2.40
CA PHE A 545 -20.27 11.18 -1.31
C PHE A 545 -18.91 11.40 -0.61
N ASN A 546 -18.61 12.67 -0.31
CA ASN A 546 -17.42 13.12 0.38
C ASN A 546 -16.08 12.70 -0.27
N ASN A 547 -16.01 12.72 -1.61
CA ASN A 547 -14.83 12.33 -2.38
C ASN A 547 -14.36 10.89 -2.11
N ALA A 548 -15.30 9.99 -1.80
CA ALA A 548 -15.04 8.56 -1.76
C ALA A 548 -14.50 8.09 -3.12
N LEU A 549 -13.55 7.15 -3.11
CA LEU A 549 -13.06 6.52 -4.32
C LEU A 549 -13.86 5.24 -4.58
N ASP A 550 -14.73 5.29 -5.59
CA ASP A 550 -15.57 4.17 -5.99
C ASP A 550 -14.90 3.33 -7.07
N GLY A 551 -14.76 2.04 -6.81
CA GLY A 551 -14.43 1.06 -7.83
C GLY A 551 -15.71 0.44 -8.38
N LEU A 552 -15.93 0.48 -9.70
CA LEU A 552 -16.99 -0.30 -10.34
C LEU A 552 -16.57 -1.76 -10.38
N ILE A 553 -17.21 -2.60 -9.58
CA ILE A 553 -16.92 -4.02 -9.45
C ILE A 553 -18.04 -4.86 -10.03
N MET A 554 -17.67 -5.98 -10.65
CA MET A 554 -18.59 -6.98 -11.22
C MET A 554 -18.25 -8.36 -10.66
N VAL A 555 -19.26 -9.18 -10.43
CA VAL A 555 -19.13 -10.58 -10.02
C VAL A 555 -20.02 -11.41 -10.94
N ASP A 556 -19.43 -12.31 -11.71
CA ASP A 556 -20.15 -13.41 -12.33
C ASP A 556 -20.31 -14.53 -11.28
N LEU A 557 -21.54 -14.75 -10.83
CA LEU A 557 -21.82 -15.74 -9.80
C LEU A 557 -21.60 -17.18 -10.30
N ARG A 558 -21.58 -17.41 -11.62
CA ARG A 558 -21.33 -18.74 -12.21
C ARG A 558 -19.86 -19.15 -12.10
N ASP A 559 -18.97 -18.17 -12.09
CA ASP A 559 -17.52 -18.36 -11.96
C ASP A 559 -17.06 -18.45 -10.49
N VAL A 560 -17.96 -18.27 -9.52
CA VAL A 560 -17.64 -18.41 -8.11
C VAL A 560 -17.56 -19.90 -7.75
N PRO A 561 -16.48 -20.36 -7.07
CA PRO A 561 -16.38 -21.77 -6.67
C PRO A 561 -17.59 -22.22 -5.83
N GLU A 562 -18.16 -23.40 -6.11
CA GLU A 562 -19.34 -23.95 -5.41
C GLU A 562 -19.18 -23.87 -3.89
N LYS A 563 -18.00 -24.20 -3.36
CA LYS A 563 -17.71 -24.13 -1.92
C LYS A 563 -17.85 -22.72 -1.34
N THR A 564 -17.47 -21.70 -2.11
CA THR A 564 -17.57 -20.30 -1.70
C THR A 564 -19.04 -19.85 -1.74
N LEU A 565 -19.76 -20.15 -2.82
CA LEU A 565 -21.20 -19.87 -2.94
C LEU A 565 -22.01 -20.56 -1.83
N ALA A 566 -21.74 -21.84 -1.58
CA ALA A 566 -22.42 -22.66 -0.58
C ALA A 566 -22.34 -22.07 0.84
N ARG A 567 -21.34 -21.22 1.13
CA ARG A 567 -21.22 -20.51 2.41
C ARG A 567 -22.37 -19.51 2.63
N TYR A 568 -22.97 -19.01 1.56
CA TYR A 568 -24.05 -18.02 1.58
C TYR A 568 -25.42 -18.64 1.26
N MET A 569 -25.52 -19.42 0.17
CA MET A 569 -26.79 -20.02 -0.30
C MET A 569 -27.08 -21.41 0.29
N GLY A 570 -26.09 -22.08 0.88
CA GLY A 570 -26.17 -23.50 1.23
C GLY A 570 -25.69 -24.41 0.10
N SER A 571 -25.20 -25.61 0.43
CA SER A 571 -24.52 -26.49 -0.54
C SER A 571 -25.44 -27.04 -1.64
N GLU A 572 -26.69 -27.37 -1.31
CA GLU A 572 -27.67 -27.89 -2.27
C GLU A 572 -28.09 -26.79 -3.25
N ASN A 573 -28.61 -25.68 -2.73
CA ASN A 573 -28.99 -24.49 -3.48
C ASN A 573 -27.86 -23.96 -4.38
N ALA A 574 -26.61 -23.97 -3.92
CA ALA A 574 -25.47 -23.56 -4.75
C ALA A 574 -25.27 -24.47 -5.96
N ARG A 575 -25.42 -25.78 -5.77
CA ARG A 575 -25.30 -26.75 -6.86
C ARG A 575 -26.46 -26.62 -7.84
N GLU A 576 -27.68 -26.45 -7.34
CA GLU A 576 -28.87 -26.24 -8.17
C GLU A 576 -28.75 -24.97 -9.00
N TYR A 577 -28.40 -23.84 -8.38
CA TYR A 577 -28.19 -22.56 -9.06
C TYR A 577 -27.15 -22.64 -10.17
N LEU A 578 -25.99 -23.25 -9.89
CA LEU A 578 -24.94 -23.44 -10.90
C LEU A 578 -25.39 -24.39 -12.02
N ALA A 579 -26.15 -25.45 -11.70
CA ALA A 579 -26.67 -26.37 -12.72
C ALA A 579 -27.69 -25.73 -13.66
N MET A 580 -28.47 -24.75 -13.18
CA MET A 580 -29.43 -24.00 -14.01
C MET A 580 -28.77 -23.01 -14.97
N ASN A 581 -27.52 -22.61 -14.70
CA ASN A 581 -26.82 -21.51 -15.39
C ASN A 581 -25.50 -21.92 -16.07
N ASN A 582 -25.19 -23.22 -16.08
CA ASN A 582 -24.02 -23.82 -16.76
C ASN A 582 -24.26 -24.14 -18.23
#